data_AF-A0A1F6R4Q1-F1
#
_entry.id   AF-A0A1F6R4Q1-F1
#
_cell.length_a   1.000
_cell.length_b   1.000
_cell.length_c   1.000
_cell.angle_alpha   90.00
_cell.angle_beta   90.00
_cell.angle_gamma   90.00
#
_symmetry.space_group_name_H-M   'P 1'
#
loop_
_entity.id
_entity.type
_entity.pdbx_description
1 polymer ?
#
loop_
_entity_poly.entity_id
_entity_poly.type
_entity_poly.pdbx_seq_one_letter_code
_entity_poly.pdbx_strand_id
1 'polypeptide(L)' 'MKKRNNVNNKIFYILILAVAILLVWVVYNLYQSVYFGTNYDKALNSETPGDICATPPGYTNEQWREHMGHHPDRYKECLK' A
#
# COMPACT_ATOMS: atom_id res chain seq x y z
N MET A 1 -33.06 17.01 -34.55
CA MET A 1 -32.16 15.83 -34.41
C MET A 1 -30.78 16.14 -33.79
N LYS A 2 -30.14 17.29 -34.06
CA LYS A 2 -28.78 17.65 -33.59
C LYS A 2 -28.55 17.61 -32.06
N LYS A 3 -29.56 17.93 -31.25
CA LYS A 3 -29.47 17.99 -29.77
C LYS A 3 -29.34 16.60 -29.11
N ARG A 4 -30.01 15.57 -29.66
CA ARG A 4 -29.99 14.20 -29.13
C ARG A 4 -28.60 13.55 -29.30
N ASN A 5 -27.95 13.79 -30.44
CA ASN A 5 -26.62 13.26 -30.72
C ASN A 5 -25.56 13.88 -29.79
N ASN A 6 -25.69 15.16 -29.45
CA ASN A 6 -24.76 15.83 -28.55
C ASN A 6 -24.87 15.31 -27.10
N VAL A 7 -26.08 14.97 -26.64
CA VAL A 7 -26.31 14.35 -25.33
C VAL A 7 -25.73 12.94 -25.28
N ASN A 8 -25.95 12.12 -26.32
CA ASN A 8 -25.42 10.76 -26.40
C ASN A 8 -23.88 10.75 -26.40
N ASN A 9 -23.26 11.68 -27.13
CA ASN A 9 -21.80 11.81 -27.17
C ASN A 9 -21.24 12.22 -25.79
N LYS A 10 -21.90 13.15 -25.10
CA LYS A 10 -21.50 13.54 -23.73
C LYS A 10 -21.60 12.38 -22.75
N ILE A 11 -22.69 11.62 -22.80
CA ILE A 11 -22.86 10.42 -21.96
C ILE A 11 -21.76 9.40 -22.27
N PHE A 12 -21.44 9.17 -23.55
CA PHE A 12 -20.37 8.27 -23.96
C PHE A 12 -19.00 8.68 -23.38
N TYR A 13 -18.64 9.98 -23.45
CA TYR A 13 -17.38 10.46 -22.86
C TYR A 13 -17.38 10.39 -21.33
N ILE A 14 -18.52 10.65 -20.68
CA ILE A 14 -18.65 10.50 -19.22
C ILE A 14 -18.42 9.04 -18.80
N LEU A 15 -18.96 8.07 -19.55
CA LEU A 15 -18.75 6.65 -19.28
C LEU A 15 -17.29 6.24 -19.44
N ILE A 16 -16.62 6.71 -20.50
CA ILE A 16 -15.18 6.46 -20.69
C ILE A 16 -14.37 7.04 -19.53
N LEU A 17 -14.66 8.28 -19.12
CA LEU A 17 -13.96 8.93 -18.02
C LEU A 17 -14.18 8.17 -16.69
N ALA A 18 -15.41 7.74 -16.42
CA ALA A 18 -15.73 6.97 -15.22
C ALA A 18 -14.96 5.64 -15.17
N VAL A 19 -14.87 4.93 -16.31
CA VAL A 19 -14.09 3.69 -16.41
C VAL A 19 -12.59 3.97 -16.21
N ALA A 20 -12.06 5.03 -16.80
CA ALA A 20 -10.66 5.42 -16.62
C ALA A 20 -10.32 5.73 -15.15
N ILE A 21 -11.19 6.47 -14.45
CA ILE A 21 -11.02 6.76 -13.02
C ILE A 21 -11.05 5.47 -12.20
N LEU A 22 -12.00 4.56 -12.50
CA LEU A 22 -12.14 3.30 -11.79
C LEU A 22 -10.90 2.41 -11.99
N LEU A 23 -10.35 2.36 -13.19
CA LEU A 23 -9.10 1.65 -13.48
C LEU A 23 -7.92 2.21 -12.68
N VAL A 24 -7.75 3.54 -12.64
CA VAL A 24 -6.70 4.18 -11.84
C VAL A 24 -6.86 3.83 -10.36
N TRP A 25 -8.08 3.87 -9.83
CA TRP A 25 -8.36 3.51 -8.44
C TRP A 25 -8.02 2.04 -8.14
N VAL A 26 -8.38 1.11 -9.02
CA VAL A 26 -8.03 -0.32 -8.87
C VAL A 26 -6.51 -0.52 -8.87
N VAL A 27 -5.79 0.09 -9.80
CA VAL A 27 -4.32 -0.02 -9.88
C VAL A 27 -3.66 0.56 -8.62
N TYR A 28 -4.15 1.71 -8.13
CA TYR A 28 -3.64 2.32 -6.90
C TYR A 28 -3.83 1.41 -5.69
N ASN A 29 -5.00 0.82 -5.50
CA ASN A 29 -5.25 -0.10 -4.39
C ASN A 29 -4.44 -1.40 -4.51
N LEU A 30 -4.26 -1.92 -5.73
CA LEU A 30 -3.42 -3.10 -5.97
C LEU A 30 -1.95 -2.81 -5.65
N TYR A 31 -1.44 -1.65 -6.07
CA TYR A 31 -0.10 -1.19 -5.73
C TYR A 31 0.08 -1.10 -4.21
N GLN A 32 -0.87 -0.47 -3.51
CA GLN A 32 -0.82 -0.35 -2.05
C GLN A 32 -0.82 -1.74 -1.35
N SER A 33 -1.66 -2.66 -1.81
CA SER A 33 -1.75 -4.02 -1.25
C SER A 33 -0.46 -4.81 -1.43
N VAL A 34 0.11 -4.79 -2.65
CA VAL A 34 1.35 -5.52 -2.96
C VAL A 34 2.55 -4.92 -2.22
N TYR A 35 2.67 -3.60 -2.16
CA TYR A 35 3.85 -2.92 -1.61
C TYR A 35 3.78 -2.61 -0.11
N PHE A 36 2.60 -2.54 0.50
CA PHE A 36 2.48 -2.11 1.91
C PHE A 36 1.66 -3.08 2.76
N GLY A 37 0.59 -3.68 2.22
CA GLY A 37 -0.30 -4.57 2.97
C GLY A 37 0.35 -5.89 3.42
N THR A 38 1.17 -6.49 2.57
CA THR A 38 1.87 -7.76 2.90
C THR A 38 3.08 -7.59 3.82
N ASN A 39 3.55 -6.35 4.01
CA ASN A 39 4.81 -6.09 4.72
C ASN A 39 4.66 -6.07 6.24
N TYR A 40 3.49 -5.72 6.77
CA TYR A 40 3.28 -5.72 8.22
C TYR A 40 3.25 -7.14 8.81
N ASP A 41 2.37 -8.01 8.29
CA ASP A 41 2.30 -9.39 8.74
C ASP A 41 3.60 -10.15 8.46
N LYS A 42 4.25 -9.87 7.32
CA LYS A 42 5.55 -10.46 7.02
C LYS A 42 6.63 -9.99 8.00
N ALA A 43 6.65 -8.71 8.38
CA ALA A 43 7.61 -8.19 9.34
C ALA A 43 7.38 -8.78 10.74
N LEU A 44 6.13 -8.89 11.19
CA LEU A 44 5.78 -9.56 12.44
C LEU A 44 6.20 -11.03 12.46
N ASN A 45 5.98 -11.75 11.36
CA ASN A 45 6.42 -13.15 11.22
C ASN A 45 7.94 -13.28 11.06
N SER A 46 8.62 -12.19 10.71
CA SER A 46 10.08 -12.18 10.57
C SER A 46 10.76 -11.92 11.92
N GLU A 47 10.06 -11.43 12.94
CA GLU A 47 10.65 -11.18 14.26
C GLU A 47 11.41 -12.40 14.81
N THR A 48 12.60 -12.16 15.36
CA THR A 48 13.38 -13.22 15.99
C THR A 48 12.68 -13.63 17.30
N PRO A 49 12.30 -14.91 17.47
CA PRO A 49 11.64 -15.37 18.69
C PRO A 49 12.52 -15.14 19.91
N GLY A 50 12.02 -14.38 20.89
CA GLY A 50 12.74 -14.07 22.12
C GLY A 50 13.64 -12.83 22.07
N ASP A 51 13.85 -12.24 20.88
CA ASP A 51 14.58 -10.98 20.72
C ASP A 51 14.03 -10.19 19.54
N ILE A 52 12.97 -9.42 19.78
CA ILE A 52 12.31 -8.60 18.75
C ILE A 52 13.21 -7.46 18.22
N CYS A 53 14.31 -7.15 18.91
CA CYS A 53 15.26 -6.12 18.51
C CYS A 53 16.31 -6.64 17.53
N ALA A 54 16.51 -7.95 17.47
CA ALA A 54 17.44 -8.57 16.54
C ALA A 54 16.93 -8.49 15.09
N THR A 55 17.77 -7.95 14.20
CA THR A 55 17.51 -7.90 12.76
C THR A 55 17.30 -9.31 12.21
N PRO A 56 16.15 -9.59 11.59
CA PRO A 56 15.86 -10.93 11.09
C PRO A 56 16.49 -11.20 9.71
N PRO A 57 16.61 -12.48 9.31
CA PRO A 57 17.10 -12.85 7.98
C PRO A 57 16.29 -12.18 6.87
N GLY A 58 16.99 -11.55 5.92
CA GLY A 58 16.37 -10.85 4.79
C GLY A 58 16.14 -9.36 4.98
N TYR A 59 16.47 -8.80 6.15
CA TYR A 59 16.52 -7.37 6.41
C TYR A 59 17.95 -6.91 6.65
N THR A 60 18.28 -5.68 6.27
CA THR A 60 19.46 -4.99 6.82
C THR A 60 19.12 -4.36 8.17
N ASN A 61 20.15 -4.04 8.96
CA ASN A 61 19.98 -3.36 10.24
C ASN A 61 19.27 -2.00 10.06
N GLU A 62 19.58 -1.28 8.98
CA GLU A 62 18.94 0.01 8.67
C GLU A 62 17.46 -0.17 8.36
N GLN A 63 17.09 -1.17 7.55
CA GLN A 63 15.71 -1.47 7.20
C GLN A 63 14.91 -1.90 8.43
N TRP A 64 15.50 -2.73 9.30
CA TRP A 64 14.84 -3.17 10.53
C TRP A 64 14.66 -2.01 11.51
N ARG A 65 15.68 -1.15 11.66
CA ARG A 65 15.57 0.07 12.47
C ARG A 65 14.52 1.04 11.97
N GLU A 66 14.41 1.23 10.65
CA GLU A 66 13.35 2.03 10.04
C GLU A 66 11.97 1.43 10.30
N HIS A 67 11.81 0.12 10.13
CA HIS A 67 10.58 -0.60 10.46
C HIS A 67 10.17 -0.42 11.93
N MET A 68 11.10 -0.65 12.85
CA MET A 68 10.87 -0.47 14.28
C MET A 68 10.48 0.97 14.61
N GLY A 69 11.04 1.95 13.90
CA GLY A 69 10.74 3.38 14.05
C GLY A 69 9.30 3.76 13.71
N HIS A 70 8.63 3.00 12.85
CA HIS A 70 7.21 3.17 12.54
C HIS A 70 6.28 2.60 13.64
N HIS A 71 6.80 1.75 14.53
CA HIS A 71 6.05 1.07 15.60
C HIS A 71 6.70 1.26 16.99
N PRO A 72 6.82 2.52 17.45
CA PRO A 72 7.53 2.85 18.69
C PRO A 72 6.84 2.35 19.97
N ASP A 73 5.57 1.95 19.88
CA ASP A 73 4.81 1.31 20.95
C ASP A 73 5.31 -0.12 21.23
N ARG A 74 5.68 -0.87 20.19
CA ARG A 74 6.17 -2.25 20.27
C ARG A 74 7.69 -2.32 20.50
N TYR A 75 8.46 -1.51 19.77
CA TYR A 75 9.93 -1.57 19.76
C TYR A 75 10.58 -0.51 20.64
N LYS A 76 9.88 -0.02 21.67
CA LYS A 76 10.33 1.06 22.54
C LYS A 76 11.66 0.75 23.22
N GLU A 77 11.92 -0.52 23.55
CA GLU A 77 13.21 -0.97 24.08
C GLU A 77 14.32 -1.14 23.05
N CYS A 78 14.00 -1.31 21.76
CA CYS A 78 14.97 -1.58 20.71
C CYS A 78 15.62 -0.33 20.12
N LEU A 79 14.96 0.83 20.26
CA LEU A 79 15.40 2.11 19.69
C LEU A 79 15.94 3.10 20.73
N LYS A 80 16.39 2.59 21.88
CA LYS A 80 17.00 3.38 22.95
C LYS A 80 18.46 3.70 22.67
#